data_AF-A0A109IJ01-F1
#
_entry.id   AF-A0A109IJ01-F1
#
_cell.length_a   1.000
_cell.length_b   1.000
_cell.length_c   1.000
_cell.angle_alpha   90.00
_cell.angle_beta   90.00
_cell.angle_gamma   90.00
#
_symmetry.space_group_name_H-M   'P 1'
#
loop_
_entity.id
_entity.type
_entity.pdbx_description
1 polymer ?
#
loop_
_entity_poly.entity_id
_entity_poly.type
_entity_poly.pdbx_seq_one_letter_code
_entity_poly.pdbx_strand_id
1 'polypeptide(L)'
;MRRLTEETVLAVGRLTLAATELEYLLASIGTGQAEGGDLPTIFTGPGEPVQVARRAAHLAPPAHRAEFVGLVEAAATYLVQGRTAVRALWLDGNRVDAATFDEIAGLVLRCRDRLQALHDDLTHPASAPPRTR
;
A
#
# COMPACT_ATOMS: atom_id res chain seq x y z
N MET A 1 -9.00 -31.54 0.41
CA MET A 1 -8.57 -30.22 0.92
C MET A 1 -8.33 -30.34 2.41
N ARG A 2 -7.15 -29.96 2.90
CA ARG A 2 -6.84 -29.98 4.34
C ARG A 2 -7.47 -28.74 4.99
N ARG A 3 -8.02 -28.88 6.20
CA ARG A 3 -8.69 -27.77 6.91
C ARG A 3 -7.63 -26.75 7.36
N LEU A 4 -7.85 -25.47 7.06
CA LEU A 4 -7.04 -24.37 7.58
C LEU A 4 -7.26 -24.25 9.09
N THR A 5 -6.22 -23.83 9.82
CA THR A 5 -6.37 -23.46 11.23
C THR A 5 -7.08 -22.11 11.34
N GLU A 6 -7.75 -21.87 12.46
CA GLU A 6 -8.38 -20.57 12.74
C GLU A 6 -7.35 -19.43 12.71
N GLU A 7 -6.15 -19.70 13.24
CA GLU A 7 -5.03 -18.76 13.23
C GLU A 7 -4.62 -18.33 11.81
N THR A 8 -4.49 -19.29 10.88
CA THR A 8 -4.17 -18.99 9.49
C THR A 8 -5.28 -18.19 8.82
N VAL A 9 -6.56 -18.51 9.08
CA VAL A 9 -7.69 -17.75 8.53
C VAL A 9 -7.67 -16.30 9.02
N LEU A 10 -7.40 -16.08 10.31
CA LEU A 10 -7.30 -14.74 10.89
C LEU A 10 -6.09 -13.97 10.32
N ALA A 11 -4.94 -14.62 10.14
CA ALA A 11 -3.74 -13.98 9.58
C ALA A 11 -3.96 -13.56 8.12
N VAL A 12 -4.61 -14.40 7.30
CA VAL A 12 -5.02 -14.03 5.93
C VAL A 12 -6.00 -12.85 5.96
N GLY A 13 -6.94 -12.83 6.90
CA GLY A 13 -7.87 -11.70 7.08
C GLY A 13 -7.15 -10.38 7.38
N ARG A 14 -6.18 -10.39 8.32
CA ARG A 14 -5.35 -9.21 8.64
C ARG A 14 -4.54 -8.72 7.45
N LEU A 15 -3.88 -9.64 6.73
CA LEU A 15 -3.14 -9.30 5.52
C LEU A 15 -4.06 -8.67 4.47
N THR A 16 -5.25 -9.23 4.27
CA THR A 16 -6.22 -8.73 3.27
C THR A 16 -6.68 -7.31 3.61
N LEU A 17 -6.96 -7.04 4.89
CA LEU A 17 -7.32 -5.70 5.35
C LEU A 17 -6.16 -4.71 5.13
N ALA A 18 -4.95 -5.06 5.57
CA ALA A 18 -3.76 -4.22 5.40
C ALA A 18 -3.47 -3.92 3.92
N ALA A 19 -3.61 -4.93 3.05
CA ALA A 19 -3.42 -4.76 1.60
C ALA A 19 -4.45 -3.81 1.01
N THR A 20 -5.74 -3.96 1.37
CA THR A 20 -6.82 -3.07 0.91
C THR A 20 -6.58 -1.62 1.35
N GLU A 21 -6.17 -1.40 2.60
CA GLU A 21 -5.85 -0.06 3.11
C GLU A 21 -4.69 0.59 2.33
N LEU A 22 -3.64 -0.19 2.03
CA LEU A 22 -2.52 0.28 1.23
C LEU A 22 -2.92 0.58 -0.22
N GLU A 23 -3.71 -0.30 -0.86
CA GLU A 23 -4.23 -0.07 -2.21
C GLU A 23 -5.10 1.18 -2.27
N TYR A 24 -5.94 1.43 -1.26
CA TYR A 24 -6.73 2.65 -1.15
C TYR A 24 -5.86 3.91 -1.06
N LEU A 25 -4.83 3.89 -0.22
CA LEU A 25 -3.87 5.01 -0.13
C LEU A 25 -3.13 5.26 -1.45
N LEU A 26 -2.69 4.20 -2.14
CA LEU A 26 -2.04 4.35 -3.44
C LEU A 26 -2.98 4.97 -4.48
N ALA A 27 -4.25 4.57 -4.48
CA ALA A 27 -5.26 5.16 -5.34
C ALA A 27 -5.50 6.64 -5.00
N SER A 28 -5.59 7.01 -3.72
CA SER A 28 -5.82 8.40 -3.29
C SER A 28 -4.66 9.33 -3.64
N ILE A 29 -3.41 8.85 -3.51
CA ILE A 29 -2.21 9.53 -3.98
C ILE A 29 -2.29 9.82 -5.49
N GLY A 30 -2.78 8.85 -6.26
CA GLY A 30 -3.00 8.98 -7.70
C GLY A 30 -4.09 9.98 -8.08
N THR A 31 -5.23 9.99 -7.37
CA THR A 31 -6.34 10.93 -7.64
C THR A 31 -6.04 12.36 -7.21
N GLY A 32 -5.31 12.56 -6.10
CA GLY A 32 -4.98 13.90 -5.60
C GLY A 32 -4.15 14.75 -6.57
N GLN A 33 -3.56 14.14 -7.61
CA GLN A 33 -2.79 14.80 -8.66
C GLN A 33 -3.54 14.93 -10.00
N ALA A 34 -4.69 14.27 -10.16
CA ALA A 34 -5.49 14.33 -11.38
C ALA A 34 -6.71 15.23 -11.15
N GLU A 35 -6.79 16.38 -11.83
CA GLU A 35 -8.03 17.18 -11.86
C GLU A 35 -9.20 16.28 -12.31
N GLY A 36 -10.11 15.97 -11.39
CA GLY A 36 -11.31 15.16 -11.66
C GLY A 36 -11.14 13.63 -11.60
N GLY A 37 -10.05 13.11 -11.02
CA GLY A 37 -9.87 11.66 -10.84
C GLY A 37 -10.83 11.08 -9.80
N ASP A 38 -11.78 10.24 -10.21
CA ASP A 38 -12.71 9.55 -9.32
C ASP A 38 -12.10 8.23 -8.80
N LEU A 39 -11.91 8.11 -7.49
CA LEU A 39 -11.26 6.99 -6.80
C LEU A 39 -11.74 5.58 -7.24
N PRO A 40 -13.06 5.32 -7.42
CA PRO A 40 -13.57 4.05 -7.91
C PRO A 40 -13.08 3.66 -9.31
N THR A 41 -12.76 4.63 -10.18
CA THR A 41 -12.32 4.35 -11.56
C THR A 41 -10.93 3.72 -11.62
N ILE A 42 -10.13 3.87 -10.56
CA ILE A 42 -8.79 3.29 -10.44
C ILE A 42 -8.87 1.78 -10.16
N PHE A 43 -9.91 1.30 -9.51
CA PHE A 43 -10.03 -0.13 -9.17
C PHE A 43 -10.60 -0.99 -10.31
N THR A 44 -10.51 -0.51 -11.55
CA THR A 44 -11.01 -1.21 -12.75
C THR A 44 -10.08 -2.32 -13.24
N GLY A 45 -8.82 -2.33 -12.80
CA GLY A 45 -7.82 -3.33 -13.19
C GLY A 45 -6.85 -3.69 -12.06
N PRO A 46 -6.25 -4.89 -12.10
CA PRO A 46 -5.30 -5.32 -11.09
C PRO A 46 -4.03 -4.46 -11.12
N GLY A 47 -3.62 -3.93 -9.97
CA GLY A 47 -2.39 -3.15 -9.81
C GLY A 47 -2.49 -1.70 -10.31
N GLU A 48 -3.66 -1.25 -10.77
CA GLU A 48 -3.90 0.14 -11.17
C GLU A 48 -3.58 1.16 -10.05
N PRO A 49 -3.93 0.94 -8.77
CA PRO A 49 -3.53 1.83 -7.67
C PRO A 49 -2.02 2.08 -7.60
N VAL A 50 -1.21 1.03 -7.81
CA VAL A 50 0.26 1.15 -7.84
C VAL A 50 0.71 1.99 -9.04
N GLN A 51 0.10 1.80 -10.21
CA GLN A 51 0.49 2.53 -11.42
C GLN A 51 0.18 4.02 -11.34
N VAL A 52 -0.98 4.39 -10.81
CA VAL A 52 -1.32 5.81 -10.58
C VAL A 52 -0.39 6.43 -9.53
N ALA A 53 -0.09 5.71 -8.44
CA ALA A 53 0.83 6.18 -7.40
C ALA A 53 2.26 6.37 -7.91
N ARG A 54 2.76 5.47 -8.78
CA ARG A 54 4.08 5.59 -9.42
C ARG A 54 4.19 6.88 -10.21
N ARG A 55 3.17 7.20 -11.01
CA ARG A 55 3.14 8.45 -11.79
C ARG A 55 3.17 9.67 -10.87
N ALA A 56 2.35 9.68 -9.81
CA ALA A 56 2.37 10.74 -8.80
C ALA A 56 3.73 10.87 -8.10
N ALA A 57 4.37 9.75 -7.74
CA ALA A 57 5.68 9.72 -7.09
C ALA A 57 6.76 10.42 -7.92
N HIS A 58 6.78 10.21 -9.24
CA HIS A 58 7.74 10.85 -10.14
C HIS A 58 7.52 12.36 -10.28
N LEU A 59 6.30 12.84 -10.04
CA LEU A 59 5.94 14.26 -10.07
C LEU A 59 6.18 14.96 -8.72
N ALA A 60 6.46 14.20 -7.65
CA ALA A 60 6.73 14.75 -6.33
C ALA A 60 7.94 15.73 -6.33
N PRO A 61 7.99 16.69 -5.37
CA PRO A 61 9.09 17.61 -5.23
C PRO A 61 10.45 16.89 -5.14
N PRO A 62 11.53 17.44 -5.73
CA PRO A 62 12.82 16.75 -5.81
C PRO A 62 13.37 16.26 -4.48
N ALA A 63 13.12 17.00 -3.38
CA ALA A 63 13.57 16.64 -2.04
C ALA A 63 12.96 15.33 -1.50
N HIS A 64 11.76 14.96 -1.95
CA HIS A 64 11.01 13.80 -1.44
C HIS A 64 10.82 12.70 -2.49
N ARG A 65 11.10 12.99 -3.77
CA ARG A 65 10.83 12.09 -4.90
C ARG A 65 11.45 10.70 -4.75
N ALA A 66 12.73 10.62 -4.37
CA ALA A 66 13.42 9.33 -4.27
C ALA A 66 12.79 8.45 -3.18
N GLU A 67 12.46 9.03 -2.03
CA GLU A 67 11.78 8.32 -0.96
C GLU A 67 10.37 7.89 -1.38
N PHE A 68 9.60 8.79 -2.01
CA PHE A 68 8.25 8.50 -2.48
C PHE A 68 8.23 7.34 -3.48
N VAL A 69 9.13 7.36 -4.47
CA VAL A 69 9.28 6.26 -5.44
C VAL A 69 9.66 4.96 -4.71
N GLY A 70 10.62 5.00 -3.80
CA GLY A 70 11.05 3.83 -3.03
C GLY A 70 9.91 3.18 -2.24
N LEU A 71 9.05 3.99 -1.60
CA LEU A 71 7.90 3.50 -0.85
C LEU A 71 6.81 2.90 -1.75
N VAL A 72 6.54 3.50 -2.91
CA VAL A 72 5.57 2.95 -3.88
C VAL A 72 6.06 1.62 -4.46
N GLU A 73 7.36 1.48 -4.74
CA GLU A 73 7.93 0.20 -5.19
C GLU A 73 7.94 -0.88 -4.10
N ALA A 74 8.21 -0.49 -2.85
CA ALA A 74 8.10 -1.38 -1.70
C ALA A 74 6.65 -1.87 -1.53
N ALA A 75 5.68 -0.96 -1.60
CA ALA A 75 4.26 -1.28 -1.56
C ALA A 75 3.88 -2.30 -2.65
N ALA A 76 4.30 -2.07 -3.89
CA ALA A 76 4.08 -3.00 -5.00
C ALA A 76 4.65 -4.40 -4.71
N THR A 77 5.86 -4.44 -4.14
CA THR A 77 6.53 -5.69 -3.76
C THR A 77 5.75 -6.45 -2.69
N TYR A 78 5.33 -5.78 -1.61
CA TYR A 78 4.61 -6.43 -0.52
C TYR A 78 3.21 -6.91 -0.93
N LEU A 79 2.50 -6.17 -1.79
CA LEU A 79 1.22 -6.62 -2.35
C LEU A 79 1.39 -7.88 -3.21
N VAL A 80 2.45 -7.95 -4.03
CA VAL A 80 2.77 -9.16 -4.81
C VAL A 80 3.13 -10.33 -3.90
N GLN A 81 3.92 -10.11 -2.84
CA GLN A 81 4.24 -11.14 -1.85
C GLN A 81 2.98 -11.67 -1.16
N GLY A 82 2.09 -10.79 -0.70
CA GLY A 82 0.82 -11.17 -0.08
C GLY A 82 -0.05 -12.01 -1.02
N ARG A 83 -0.24 -11.57 -2.27
CA ARG A 83 -0.97 -12.34 -3.28
C ARG A 83 -0.33 -13.70 -3.55
N THR A 84 1.00 -13.76 -3.60
CA THR A 84 1.74 -15.00 -3.84
C THR A 84 1.59 -15.97 -2.68
N ALA A 85 1.70 -15.48 -1.44
CA ALA A 85 1.50 -16.27 -0.22
C ALA A 85 0.07 -16.84 -0.14
N VAL A 86 -0.94 -16.02 -0.45
CA VAL A 86 -2.34 -16.47 -0.54
C VAL A 86 -2.48 -17.53 -1.64
N ARG A 87 -1.93 -17.33 -2.84
CA ARG A 87 -2.00 -18.36 -3.89
C ARG A 87 -1.32 -19.66 -3.49
N ALA A 88 -0.15 -19.60 -2.86
CA ALA A 88 0.59 -20.76 -2.39
C ALA A 88 -0.18 -21.53 -1.30
N LEU A 89 -0.92 -20.84 -0.42
CA LEU A 89 -1.78 -21.49 0.57
C LEU A 89 -2.87 -22.35 -0.10
N TRP A 90 -3.44 -21.88 -1.22
CA TRP A 90 -4.51 -22.59 -1.94
C TRP A 90 -4.00 -23.66 -2.92
N LEU A 91 -2.85 -23.43 -3.59
CA LEU A 91 -2.35 -24.29 -4.66
C LEU A 91 -1.30 -25.30 -4.18
N ASP A 92 -0.47 -24.95 -3.19
CA ASP A 92 0.71 -25.74 -2.79
C ASP A 92 0.52 -26.48 -1.45
N GLY A 93 -0.72 -26.58 -0.96
CA GLY A 93 -1.08 -27.46 0.16
C GLY A 93 -0.56 -27.02 1.53
N ASN A 94 -0.74 -25.74 1.90
CA ASN A 94 -0.35 -25.15 3.19
C ASN A 94 1.16 -25.12 3.51
N ARG A 95 2.02 -24.80 2.53
CA ARG A 95 3.44 -24.50 2.84
C ARG A 95 3.65 -23.14 3.51
N VAL A 96 2.61 -22.31 3.55
CA VAL A 96 2.60 -20.99 4.17
C VAL A 96 1.82 -21.07 5.48
N ASP A 97 2.41 -20.59 6.57
CA ASP A 97 1.81 -20.56 7.90
C ASP A 97 1.27 -19.17 8.27
N ALA A 98 0.62 -19.08 9.44
CA ALA A 98 0.07 -17.81 9.93
C ALA A 98 1.15 -16.74 10.14
N ALA A 99 2.33 -17.14 10.64
CA ALA A 99 3.45 -16.23 10.89
C ALA A 99 3.91 -15.50 9.61
N THR A 100 3.97 -16.23 8.49
CA THR A 100 4.32 -15.63 7.19
C THR A 100 3.31 -14.56 6.77
N PHE A 101 2.01 -14.81 6.96
CA PHE A 101 0.97 -13.82 6.64
C PHE A 101 1.05 -12.59 7.54
N ASP A 102 1.29 -12.78 8.84
CA ASP A 102 1.45 -11.67 9.80
C ASP A 102 2.72 -10.85 9.53
N GLU A 103 3.81 -11.48 9.12
CA GLU A 103 5.03 -10.78 8.71
C GLU A 103 4.78 -9.87 7.51
N ILE A 104 4.13 -10.40 6.46
CA ILE A 104 3.78 -9.61 5.27
C ILE A 104 2.81 -8.49 5.65
N ALA A 105 1.79 -8.77 6.47
CA ALA A 105 0.85 -7.75 6.94
C ALA A 105 1.58 -6.62 7.69
N GLY A 106 2.55 -6.94 8.54
CA GLY A 106 3.39 -5.97 9.22
C GLY A 106 4.23 -5.11 8.28
N LEU A 107 4.79 -5.70 7.22
CA LEU A 107 5.52 -4.96 6.18
C LEU A 107 4.59 -4.00 5.42
N VAL A 108 3.40 -4.47 5.04
CA VAL A 108 2.37 -3.67 4.37
C VAL A 108 1.95 -2.47 5.23
N LEU A 109 1.65 -2.69 6.52
CA LEU A 109 1.23 -1.62 7.42
C LEU A 109 2.33 -0.57 7.64
N ARG A 110 3.57 -0.99 7.90
CA ARG A 110 4.70 -0.06 8.04
C ARG A 110 4.93 0.76 6.77
N CYS A 111 4.79 0.13 5.61
CA CYS A 111 4.91 0.82 4.32
C CYS A 111 3.77 1.85 4.15
N ARG A 112 2.54 1.45 4.48
CA ARG A 112 1.35 2.32 4.44
C ARG A 112 1.52 3.53 5.35
N ASP A 113 1.93 3.33 6.59
CA ASP A 113 2.08 4.41 7.57
C ASP A 113 3.16 5.41 7.14
N ARG A 114 4.31 4.91 6.64
CA ARG A 114 5.37 5.79 6.14
C ARG A 114 4.94 6.56 4.90
N LEU A 115 4.24 5.90 3.98
CA LEU A 115 3.74 6.52 2.77
C LEU A 115 2.65 7.58 3.07
N GLN A 116 1.77 7.30 4.01
CA GLN A 116 0.75 8.26 4.47
C GLN A 116 1.40 9.49 5.07
N ALA A 117 2.35 9.33 5.99
CA ALA A 117 3.05 10.45 6.61
C ALA A 117 3.74 11.35 5.56
N LEU A 118 4.41 10.73 4.58
CA LEU A 118 5.04 11.48 3.49
C LEU A 118 4.02 12.20 2.60
N HIS A 119 2.87 11.58 2.33
CA HIS A 119 1.80 12.20 1.56
C HIS A 119 1.15 13.37 2.30
N ASP A 120 0.95 13.24 3.61
CA ASP A 120 0.40 14.29 4.47
C ASP A 120 1.35 15.49 4.53
N ASP A 121 2.66 15.26 4.70
CA ASP A 121 3.68 16.31 4.69
C ASP A 121 3.69 17.13 3.37
N LEU A 122 3.41 16.47 2.25
CA LEU A 122 3.39 17.11 0.93
C LEU A 122 2.07 17.85 0.64
N THR A 123 0.95 17.40 1.19
CA THR A 123 -0.38 17.98 0.95
C THR A 123 -0.74 19.06 1.97
N HIS A 124 -0.22 18.95 3.19
CA HIS A 124 -0.43 19.88 4.30
C HIS A 124 0.92 20.36 4.85
N PRO A 125 1.74 21.07 4.05
CA PRO A 125 2.96 21.65 4.57
C PRO A 125 2.55 22.59 5.71
N ALA A 126 2.98 22.27 6.94
CA ALA A 126 2.61 23.02 8.14
C ALA A 126 2.68 24.53 7.85
N SER A 127 1.53 25.22 8.01
CA SER A 127 1.42 26.66 7.86
C SER A 127 2.55 27.33 8.62
N ALA A 128 3.48 27.96 7.89
CA ALA A 128 4.63 28.64 8.48
C ALA A 128 4.13 29.62 9.56
N PRO A 129 4.75 29.67 10.75
CA PRO A 129 4.35 30.63 11.77
C PRO A 129 4.50 32.06 11.20
N PRO A 130 3.60 33.00 11.56
CA PRO A 130 3.66 34.36 11.06
C PRO A 130 5.02 34.96 11.41
N ARG A 131 5.78 35.37 10.39
CA ARG A 131 7.00 36.14 10.58
C ARG A 131 6.63 37.43 11.29
N THR A 132 6.88 37.50 12.59
CA THR A 132 6.85 38.75 13.35
C THR A 132 7.91 39.69 12.76
N ARG A 133 7.44 40.85 12.28
CA ARG A 133 8.28 41.98 11.89
C ARG A 133 8.82 42.70 13.11
#